data_AF-W1XKV2-F1
#
_entry.id   AF-W1XKV2-F1
#
_cell.length_a   1.000
_cell.length_b   1.000
_cell.length_c   1.000
_cell.angle_alpha   90.00
_cell.angle_beta   90.00
_cell.angle_gamma   90.00
#
_symmetry.space_group_name_H-M   'P 1'
#
loop_
_entity.id
_entity.type
_entity.pdbx_description
1 polymer ?
#
loop_
_entity_poly.entity_id
_entity_poly.type
_entity_poly.pdbx_seq_one_letter_code
_entity_poly.pdbx_strand_id
1 'polypeptide(L)'
;YEPVEAIELVKKTATANFDETVEIAFNLNVDPKYADQQVRGAVVLPHGTGKTKRVLVFAKGDNIKAAEEAGADFVGSEELVAKIQGGWSDFDVVVATPDMMGQVVRL
;
A
#
# COMPACT_ATOMS: atom_id res chain seq x y z
N TYR A 1 -20.36 22.07 -5.70
CA TYR A 1 -19.73 21.66 -6.96
C TYR A 1 -20.17 20.25 -7.26
N GLU A 2 -20.63 19.98 -8.47
CA GLU A 2 -20.78 18.60 -8.92
C GLU A 2 -19.41 17.90 -8.91
N PRO A 3 -19.34 16.56 -8.71
CA PRO A 3 -18.08 15.85 -8.51
C PRO A 3 -17.06 16.11 -9.62
N VAL A 4 -17.52 16.23 -10.87
CA VAL A 4 -16.66 16.51 -12.03
C VAL A 4 -16.07 17.92 -11.98
N GLU A 5 -16.89 18.90 -11.63
CA GLU A 5 -16.49 20.31 -11.54
C GLU A 5 -15.51 20.55 -10.37
N ALA A 6 -15.70 19.83 -9.26
CA ALA A 6 -14.78 19.85 -8.12
C ALA A 6 -13.39 19.30 -8.50
N ILE A 7 -13.33 18.19 -9.25
CA ILE A 7 -12.07 17.58 -9.70
C ILE A 7 -11.31 18.52 -10.66
N GLU A 8 -12.01 19.20 -11.56
CA GLU A 8 -11.39 20.17 -12.46
C GLU A 8 -10.81 21.38 -11.72
N LEU A 9 -11.52 21.88 -10.70
CA LEU A 9 -11.04 23.00 -9.89
C LEU A 9 -9.79 22.61 -9.09
N VAL A 10 -9.78 21.41 -8.49
CA VAL A 10 -8.62 20.89 -7.75
C VAL A 10 -7.38 20.83 -8.66
N LYS A 11 -7.53 20.31 -9.89
CA LYS A 11 -6.42 20.26 -10.87
C LYS A 11 -5.95 21.63 -11.36
N LYS A 12 -6.79 22.65 -11.33
CA LYS A 12 -6.40 24.03 -11.72
C LYS A 12 -5.72 24.78 -10.57
N THR A 13 -5.98 24.37 -9.33
CA THR A 13 -5.42 24.99 -8.11
C THR A 13 -4.17 24.25 -7.63
N ALA A 14 -3.91 23.07 -8.21
CA ALA A 14 -2.67 22.32 -8.12
C ALA A 14 -1.49 23.19 -8.60
N THR A 15 -0.60 23.56 -7.67
CA THR A 15 0.55 24.44 -7.95
C THR A 15 1.88 23.75 -7.75
N ALA A 16 1.88 22.52 -7.22
CA ALA A 16 3.11 21.78 -6.99
C ALA A 16 3.64 21.12 -8.28
N ASN A 17 4.96 20.98 -8.35
CA ASN A 17 5.66 20.33 -9.46
C ASN A 17 5.75 18.78 -9.30
N PHE A 18 5.03 18.19 -8.35
CA PHE A 18 5.02 16.76 -8.04
C PHE A 18 3.59 16.22 -7.97
N ASP A 19 3.41 14.90 -7.90
CA ASP A 19 2.09 14.26 -7.77
C ASP A 19 1.42 14.65 -6.45
N GLU A 20 0.45 15.56 -6.51
CA GLU A 20 -0.30 16.03 -5.34
C GLU A 20 -1.35 15.02 -4.89
N THR A 21 -1.46 14.84 -3.57
CA THR A 21 -2.50 14.01 -2.95
C THR A 21 -3.79 14.81 -2.84
N VAL A 22 -4.90 14.25 -3.34
CA VAL A 22 -6.24 14.82 -3.14
C VAL A 22 -6.86 14.21 -1.89
N GLU A 23 -7.19 15.06 -0.92
CA GLU A 23 -7.89 14.65 0.30
C GLU A 23 -9.35 15.11 0.27
N ILE A 24 -10.24 14.30 0.84
CA ILE A 24 -11.66 14.62 0.97
C ILE A 24 -12.00 14.68 2.46
N ALA A 25 -12.35 15.86 2.94
CA ALA A 25 -12.78 16.07 4.32
C ALA A 25 -14.30 15.97 4.43
N PHE A 26 -14.79 15.00 5.17
CA PHE A 26 -16.21 14.86 5.51
C PHE A 26 -16.41 15.23 6.98
N ASN A 27 -17.34 16.15 7.25
CA ASN A 27 -17.81 16.38 8.60
C ASN A 27 -19.04 15.49 8.85
N LEU A 28 -18.85 14.40 9.59
CA LEU A 28 -19.89 13.40 9.84
C LEU A 28 -20.76 13.72 11.07
N ASN A 29 -20.47 14.80 11.80
CA ASN A 29 -21.20 15.23 12.99
C ASN A 29 -21.47 14.11 14.02
N VAL A 30 -20.52 13.16 14.11
CA VAL A 30 -20.53 12.04 15.06
C VAL A 30 -19.84 12.47 16.36
N ASP A 31 -20.32 11.97 17.50
CA ASP A 31 -19.64 12.18 18.79
C ASP A 31 -18.63 11.05 19.03
N PRO A 32 -17.31 11.32 18.94
CA PRO A 32 -16.27 10.30 19.07
C PRO A 32 -16.16 9.73 20.50
N LYS A 33 -16.92 10.26 21.47
CA LYS A 33 -17.00 9.69 22.83
C LYS A 33 -17.77 8.38 22.87
N TYR A 34 -18.67 8.13 21.91
CA TYR A 34 -19.47 6.92 21.82
C TYR A 34 -18.84 5.96 20.79
N ALA A 35 -18.44 4.77 21.25
CA ALA A 35 -17.70 3.81 20.43
C ALA A 35 -18.49 3.29 19.21
N ASP A 36 -19.82 3.27 19.29
CA ASP A 36 -20.75 2.90 18.22
C ASP A 36 -20.85 3.95 17.10
N GLN A 37 -20.47 5.20 17.38
CA GLN A 37 -20.42 6.28 16.39
C GLN A 37 -19.04 6.43 15.73
N GLN A 38 -18.05 5.63 16.17
CA GLN A 38 -16.72 5.67 15.59
C GLN A 38 -16.69 4.90 14.26
N VAL A 39 -16.59 5.64 13.15
CA VAL A 39 -16.43 5.04 11.83
C VAL A 39 -14.95 4.73 11.58
N ARG A 40 -14.59 3.44 11.58
CA ARG A 40 -13.31 2.95 11.05
C ARG A 40 -13.59 1.95 9.95
N GLY A 41 -13.19 2.29 8.73
CA GLY A 41 -13.30 1.41 7.58
C GLY A 41 -12.12 1.61 6.65
N ALA A 42 -11.69 0.53 6.00
CA ALA A 42 -10.83 0.59 4.83
C ALA A 42 -11.70 0.29 3.62
N VAL A 43 -11.66 1.15 2.60
CA VAL A 43 -12.36 0.94 1.35
C VAL A 43 -11.33 0.65 0.27
N VAL A 44 -11.54 -0.44 -0.47
CA VAL A 44 -10.77 -0.71 -1.69
C VAL A 44 -11.35 0.18 -2.79
N LEU A 45 -10.56 1.12 -3.27
CA LEU A 45 -10.97 2.00 -4.36
C LEU A 45 -11.13 1.18 -5.67
N PRO A 46 -12.21 1.39 -6.45
CA PRO A 46 -12.47 0.62 -7.68
C PRO A 46 -11.41 0.83 -8.77
N HIS A 47 -10.67 1.93 -8.72
CA HIS A 47 -9.51 2.20 -9.59
C HIS A 47 -8.17 2.14 -8.84
N GLY A 48 -8.17 1.65 -7.59
CA GLY A 48 -7.00 1.66 -6.72
C GLY A 48 -6.46 3.07 -6.43
N THR A 49 -5.20 3.14 -6.02
CA THR A 49 -4.45 4.40 -5.84
C THR A 49 -3.72 4.82 -7.12
N GLY A 50 -4.01 4.19 -8.27
CA GLY A 50 -3.28 4.41 -9.53
C GLY A 50 -1.84 3.87 -9.54
N LYS A 51 -1.30 3.41 -8.40
CA LYS A 51 -0.01 2.71 -8.31
C LYS A 51 -0.27 1.21 -8.25
N THR A 52 0.19 0.48 -9.28
CA THR A 52 0.38 -0.97 -9.20
C THR A 52 1.48 -1.24 -8.19
N LYS A 53 1.10 -1.49 -6.93
CA LYS A 53 2.05 -1.84 -5.88
C LYS A 53 2.61 -3.23 -6.19
N ARG A 54 3.91 -3.30 -6.45
CA ARG A 54 4.60 -4.59 -6.62
C ARG A 54 4.88 -5.16 -5.23
N VAL A 55 4.32 -6.33 -4.95
CA VAL A 55 4.41 -6.97 -3.62
C VAL A 55 5.46 -8.05 -3.65
N LEU A 56 6.47 -7.92 -2.77
CA LEU A 56 7.51 -8.92 -2.56
C LEU A 56 7.28 -9.63 -1.23
N VAL A 57 7.22 -10.96 -1.25
CA VAL A 57 6.99 -11.78 -0.07
C VAL A 57 8.22 -12.62 0.26
N PHE A 58 8.76 -12.45 1.47
CA PHE A 58 9.78 -13.33 2.03
C PHE A 58 9.13 -14.49 2.76
N ALA A 59 9.25 -15.70 2.20
CA ALA A 59 8.71 -16.92 2.78
C ALA A 59 9.67 -18.12 2.58
N LYS A 60 9.65 -19.06 3.54
CA LYS A 60 10.28 -20.39 3.44
C LYS A 60 9.20 -21.47 3.40
N GLY A 61 9.41 -22.53 2.62
CA GLY A 61 8.56 -23.73 2.62
C GLY A 61 7.16 -23.52 2.03
N ASP A 62 6.15 -24.13 2.64
CA ASP A 62 4.75 -24.14 2.16
C ASP A 62 4.12 -22.75 2.02
N ASN A 63 4.65 -21.75 2.74
CA ASN A 63 4.22 -20.36 2.64
C ASN A 63 4.60 -19.69 1.31
N ILE A 64 5.51 -20.29 0.52
CA ILE A 64 5.85 -19.81 -0.84
C ILE A 64 4.65 -19.98 -1.76
N LYS A 65 4.04 -21.17 -1.75
CA LYS A 65 2.86 -21.47 -2.58
C LYS A 65 1.66 -20.62 -2.18
N ALA A 66 1.44 -20.45 -0.87
CA ALA A 66 0.39 -19.59 -0.37
C ALA A 66 0.59 -18.11 -0.78
N ALA A 67 1.83 -17.64 -0.87
CA ALA A 67 2.13 -16.29 -1.33
C ALA A 67 1.95 -16.13 -2.85
N GLU A 68 2.34 -17.12 -3.66
CA GLU A 68 2.07 -17.14 -5.10
C GLU A 68 0.56 -17.19 -5.38
N GLU A 69 -0.20 -18.01 -4.66
CA GLU A 69 -1.67 -18.09 -4.78
C GLU A 69 -2.38 -16.82 -4.29
N ALA A 70 -1.80 -16.11 -3.32
CA ALA A 70 -2.31 -14.83 -2.83
C ALA A 70 -2.02 -13.64 -3.78
N GLY A 71 -1.29 -13.87 -4.88
CA GLY A 71 -0.99 -12.84 -5.88
C GLY A 71 0.22 -11.98 -5.55
N ALA A 72 1.23 -12.54 -4.88
CA ALA A 72 2.54 -11.89 -4.76
C ALA A 72 3.29 -11.88 -6.09
N ASP A 73 3.83 -10.73 -6.50
CA ASP A 73 4.61 -10.59 -7.72
C ASP A 73 5.98 -11.28 -7.63
N PHE A 74 6.58 -11.28 -6.43
CA PHE A 74 7.87 -11.92 -6.18
C PHE A 74 7.85 -12.66 -4.85
N VAL A 75 8.25 -13.93 -4.88
CA VAL A 75 8.39 -14.76 -3.67
C VAL A 75 9.82 -15.30 -3.62
N GLY A 76 10.48 -15.21 -2.46
CA GLY A 76 11.80 -15.79 -2.31
C GLY A 76 12.41 -15.57 -0.93
N SER A 77 13.62 -16.07 -0.75
CA SER A 77 14.30 -16.16 0.54
C SER A 77 15.64 -15.40 0.49
N GLU A 78 16.75 -16.10 0.69
CA GLU A 78 18.08 -15.52 0.84
C GLU A 78 18.66 -14.99 -0.47
N GLU A 79 18.21 -15.53 -1.61
CA GLU A 79 18.62 -15.06 -2.95
C GLU A 79 18.05 -13.68 -3.29
N LEU A 80 16.80 -13.40 -2.88
CA LEU A 80 16.20 -12.07 -3.05
C LEU A 80 16.87 -11.05 -2.13
N VAL A 81 17.22 -11.44 -0.89
CA VAL A 81 17.95 -10.59 0.05
C VAL A 81 19.29 -10.12 -0.54
N ALA A 82 20.08 -11.04 -1.11
CA ALA A 82 21.36 -10.68 -1.75
C ALA A 82 21.17 -9.76 -2.97
N LYS A 83 20.12 -9.98 -3.78
CA LYS A 83 19.82 -9.15 -4.95
C LYS A 83 19.35 -7.75 -4.56
N ILE A 84 18.65 -7.61 -3.44
CA ILE A 84 18.23 -6.30 -2.89
C ILE A 84 19.43 -5.55 -2.32
N GLN A 85 20.34 -6.22 -1.61
CA GLN A 85 21.62 -5.62 -1.20
C GLN A 85 22.47 -5.16 -2.40
N GLY A 86 22.33 -5.84 -3.54
CA GLY A 86 22.93 -5.46 -4.82
C GLY A 86 22.29 -4.24 -5.51
N GLY A 87 21.28 -3.61 -4.92
CA GLY A 87 20.65 -2.39 -5.43
C GLY A 87 19.33 -2.61 -6.19
N TRP A 88 18.69 -3.77 -6.05
CA TRP A 88 17.39 -4.02 -6.66
C TRP A 88 16.25 -3.51 -5.75
N SER A 89 15.49 -2.53 -6.23
CA SER A 89 14.43 -1.83 -5.47
C SER A 89 13.09 -1.80 -6.20
N ASP A 90 12.79 -2.84 -6.96
CA ASP A 90 11.63 -2.86 -7.86
C ASP A 90 10.32 -3.30 -7.18
N PHE A 91 10.22 -3.17 -5.85
CA PHE A 91 9.06 -3.53 -5.04
C PHE A 91 8.62 -2.35 -4.17
N ASP A 92 7.31 -2.22 -3.97
CA ASP A 92 6.71 -1.12 -3.19
C ASP A 92 6.30 -1.56 -1.78
N VAL A 93 6.02 -2.86 -1.61
CA VAL A 93 5.57 -3.45 -0.34
C VAL A 93 6.29 -4.76 -0.12
N VAL A 94 6.85 -4.93 1.09
CA VAL A 94 7.47 -6.17 1.55
C VAL A 94 6.60 -6.80 2.61
N VAL A 95 6.31 -8.09 2.47
CA VAL A 95 5.70 -8.91 3.51
C VAL A 95 6.66 -10.04 3.86
N ALA A 96 6.97 -10.24 5.13
CA ALA A 96 7.86 -11.31 5.57
C ALA A 96 7.16 -12.22 6.58
N THR A 97 7.37 -13.52 6.48
CA THR A 97 6.99 -14.44 7.56
C THR A 97 7.89 -14.23 8.78
N PRO A 98 7.41 -14.51 10.01
CA PRO A 98 8.17 -14.26 11.24
C PRO A 98 9.56 -14.92 11.26
N ASP A 99 9.68 -16.10 10.67
CA ASP A 99 10.95 -16.84 10.52
C ASP A 99 12.02 -16.09 9.71
N MET A 100 11.62 -15.21 8.79
CA MET A 100 12.55 -14.48 7.93
C MET A 100 12.80 -13.04 8.38
N MET A 101 12.04 -12.53 9.36
CA MET A 101 12.21 -11.16 9.87
C MET A 101 13.63 -10.90 10.40
N GLY A 102 14.33 -11.91 10.95
CA GLY A 102 15.70 -11.73 11.46
C GLY A 102 16.74 -11.39 10.37
N GLN A 103 16.53 -11.82 9.13
CA GLN A 103 17.40 -11.50 8.00
C GLN A 103 16.96 -10.21 7.28
N VAL A 104 15.64 -9.94 7.26
CA VAL A 104 15.04 -8.76 6.62
C VAL A 104 15.23 -7.47 7.45
N VAL A 105 15.27 -7.56 8.79
CA VAL A 105 15.50 -6.39 9.68
C VAL A 105 16.92 -5.80 9.53
N ARG A 106 17.85 -6.56 8.94
CA ARG A 106 19.26 -6.18 8.81
C ARG A 106 19.62 -5.57 7.45
N LEU A 107 18.65 -5.51 6.54
CA LEU A 107 18.66 -4.78 5.27
C LEU A 107 18.21 -3.33 5.51
#